data_AF-A0A9D4C322-F1
#
_entry.id   AF-A0A9D4C322-F1
#
_cell.length_a   1.000
_cell.length_b   1.000
_cell.length_c   1.000
_cell.angle_alpha   90.00
_cell.angle_beta   90.00
_cell.angle_gamma   90.00
#
_symmetry.space_group_name_H-M   'P 1'
#
loop_
_entity.id
_entity.type
_entity.pdbx_description
1 polymer ?
#
loop_
_entity_poly.entity_id
_entity_poly.type
_entity_poly.pdbx_seq_one_letter_code
_entity_poly.pdbx_strand_id
1 'polypeptide(L)' 'MQCFKHFYRSDCGTLSAPKNGEVDLSQGTKYGAKASFACQTGYTLVGLPSPTCTSAGTWSSAAPVCQIGMYHLPDVR' A
#
# COMPACT_ATOMS: atom_id res chain seq x y z
N MET A 1 12.61 -36.86 -7.00
CA MET A 1 13.28 -35.60 -6.59
C MET A 1 12.28 -34.48 -6.75
N GLN A 2 11.44 -34.24 -5.74
CA GLN A 2 10.33 -33.28 -5.82
C GLN A 2 10.87 -31.85 -5.81
N CYS A 3 10.43 -31.07 -6.80
CA CYS A 3 10.80 -29.68 -6.97
C CYS A 3 10.62 -28.90 -5.66
N PHE A 4 11.58 -28.04 -5.34
CA PHE A 4 11.51 -26.95 -4.36
C PHE A 4 10.39 -25.92 -4.70
N LYS A 5 9.18 -26.36 -5.02
CA LYS A 5 8.08 -25.60 -5.61
C LYS A 5 7.05 -25.07 -4.61
N HIS A 6 7.34 -25.08 -3.30
CA HIS A 6 6.28 -24.85 -2.29
C HIS A 6 6.59 -23.88 -1.15
N PHE A 7 7.66 -23.05 -1.18
CA PHE A 7 7.94 -22.15 -0.03
C PHE A 7 8.47 -20.72 -0.35
N TYR A 8 8.35 -20.18 -1.58
CA TYR A 8 8.76 -18.78 -1.84
C TYR A 8 7.82 -17.91 -2.69
N ARG A 9 6.66 -18.42 -3.15
CA ARG A 9 5.75 -17.68 -4.04
C ARG A 9 4.53 -17.12 -3.31
N SER A 10 4.73 -16.60 -2.11
CA SER A 10 3.69 -15.82 -1.41
C SER A 10 3.57 -14.49 -2.13
N ASP A 11 2.68 -14.44 -3.11
CA ASP A 11 2.33 -13.25 -3.87
C ASP A 11 1.13 -12.61 -3.17
N CYS A 12 1.31 -11.39 -2.67
CA CYS A 12 0.27 -10.65 -1.96
C CYS A 12 -0.75 -10.00 -2.90
N GLY A 13 -0.57 -10.12 -4.23
CA GLY A 13 -1.41 -9.49 -5.22
C GLY A 13 -1.21 -7.97 -5.30
N THR A 14 -1.86 -7.38 -6.30
CA THR A 14 -1.81 -5.93 -6.54
C THR A 14 -2.70 -5.18 -5.56
N LEU A 15 -2.17 -4.09 -5.00
CA LEU A 15 -2.95 -3.12 -4.25
C LEU A 15 -3.55 -2.07 -5.18
N SER A 16 -4.74 -1.59 -4.85
CA SER A 16 -5.38 -0.49 -5.55
C SER A 16 -5.00 0.84 -4.91
N ALA A 17 -4.84 1.88 -5.73
CA ALA A 17 -4.63 3.23 -5.24
C ALA A 17 -5.85 3.70 -4.42
N PRO A 18 -5.64 4.38 -3.28
CA PRO A 18 -6.72 4.99 -2.53
C PRO A 18 -7.32 6.16 -3.30
N LYS A 19 -8.57 6.51 -3.01
CA LYS A 19 -9.20 7.70 -3.58
C LYS A 19 -8.36 8.94 -3.24
N ASN A 20 -8.10 9.79 -4.23
CA ASN A 20 -7.21 10.96 -4.11
C ASN A 20 -5.77 10.62 -3.70
N GLY A 21 -5.28 9.46 -4.11
CA GLY A 21 -3.91 9.04 -3.90
C GLY A 21 -3.46 8.03 -4.95
N GLU A 22 -2.25 7.54 -4.76
CA GLU A 22 -1.53 6.67 -5.69
C GLU A 22 -0.84 5.56 -4.90
N VAL A 23 -0.56 4.45 -5.59
CA VAL A 23 0.22 3.34 -5.05
C VAL A 23 1.33 2.97 -6.03
N ASP A 24 2.55 2.90 -5.52
CA ASP A 24 3.70 2.36 -6.23
C ASP A 24 3.93 0.89 -5.83
N LEU A 25 3.91 0.02 -6.83
CA LEU A 25 4.20 -1.42 -6.73
C LEU A 25 5.39 -1.81 -7.61
N SER A 26 6.28 -0.86 -7.91
CA SER A 26 7.48 -1.09 -8.75
C SER A 26 8.38 -2.22 -8.24
N GLN A 27 8.40 -2.45 -6.91
CA GLN A 27 9.12 -3.55 -6.25
C GLN A 27 8.45 -4.92 -6.42
N GLY A 28 7.27 -4.98 -7.06
CA GLY A 28 6.45 -6.17 -7.22
C GLY A 28 5.53 -6.46 -6.03
N THR A 29 4.96 -7.67 -6.02
CA THR A 29 3.93 -8.11 -5.05
C THR A 29 4.34 -9.37 -4.28
N LYS A 30 5.59 -9.81 -4.42
CA LYS A 30 6.09 -11.06 -3.79
C LYS A 30 6.58 -10.80 -2.37
N TYR A 31 6.74 -11.87 -1.60
CA TYR A 31 7.32 -11.82 -0.26
C TYR A 31 8.53 -10.87 -0.18
N GLY A 32 8.47 -9.94 0.78
CA GLY A 32 9.49 -8.90 0.99
C GLY A 32 9.33 -7.64 0.13
N ALA A 33 8.48 -7.65 -0.89
CA ALA A 33 8.17 -6.45 -1.67
C ALA A 33 7.45 -5.40 -0.81
N LYS A 34 7.72 -4.13 -1.08
CA LYS A 34 7.11 -2.99 -0.41
C LYS A 34 6.25 -2.21 -1.38
N ALA A 35 5.02 -1.94 -1.01
CA ALA A 35 4.20 -0.95 -1.68
C ALA A 35 4.49 0.42 -1.07
N SER A 36 4.34 1.50 -1.85
CA SER A 36 4.42 2.87 -1.33
C SER A 36 3.17 3.64 -1.72
N PHE A 37 2.47 4.19 -0.73
CA PHE A 37 1.28 4.99 -0.94
C PHE A 37 1.60 6.47 -0.77
N ALA A 38 1.02 7.28 -1.65
CA ALA A 38 1.08 8.73 -1.59
C ALA A 38 -0.32 9.31 -1.77
N CYS A 39 -0.60 10.43 -1.11
CA CYS A 39 -1.84 11.16 -1.32
C CYS A 39 -1.58 12.36 -2.22
N GLN A 40 -2.57 12.74 -3.01
CA GLN A 40 -2.53 13.95 -3.83
C GLN A 40 -2.37 15.20 -2.96
N THR A 41 -1.88 16.28 -3.56
CA THR A 41 -1.74 17.57 -2.88
C THR A 41 -3.04 17.98 -2.20
N GLY A 42 -2.94 18.28 -0.92
CA GLY A 42 -4.05 18.65 -0.06
C GLY A 42 -4.85 17.52 0.57
N TYR A 43 -4.36 16.30 0.42
CA TYR A 43 -4.79 15.16 1.20
C TYR A 43 -3.65 14.67 2.09
N THR A 44 -4.01 14.20 3.27
CA THR A 44 -3.13 13.58 4.24
C THR A 44 -3.37 12.08 4.28
N LEU A 45 -2.28 11.32 4.26
CA LEU A 45 -2.32 9.87 4.35
C LEU A 45 -2.61 9.43 5.79
N VAL A 46 -3.67 8.67 5.98
CA VAL A 46 -4.07 8.10 7.26
C VAL A 46 -3.94 6.59 7.19
N GLY A 47 -2.97 6.07 7.95
CA GLY A 47 -2.58 4.66 7.95
C GLY A 47 -1.07 4.49 7.72
N LEU A 48 -0.67 3.27 7.35
CA LEU A 48 0.74 2.97 7.05
C LEU A 48 1.02 3.24 5.57
N PRO A 49 2.02 4.08 5.24
CA PRO A 49 2.32 4.46 3.86
C PRO A 49 3.03 3.35 3.08
N SER A 50 3.63 2.36 3.75
CA SER A 50 4.48 1.36 3.11
C SER A 50 4.30 -0.07 3.61
N PRO A 51 3.17 -0.73 3.29
CA PRO A 51 2.99 -2.14 3.63
C PRO A 51 4.02 -3.03 2.92
N THR A 52 4.45 -4.07 3.62
CA THR A 52 5.37 -5.09 3.10
C THR A 52 4.63 -6.41 2.91
N CYS A 53 4.90 -7.11 1.80
CA CYS A 53 4.33 -8.42 1.55
C CYS A 53 4.95 -9.47 2.49
N THR A 54 4.11 -10.10 3.31
CA THR A 54 4.53 -11.05 4.34
C THR A 54 4.63 -12.48 3.79
N SER A 55 5.29 -13.37 4.54
CA SER A 55 5.44 -14.78 4.16
C SER A 55 4.09 -15.50 4.07
N ALA A 56 3.05 -14.97 4.72
CA ALA A 56 1.68 -15.46 4.65
C ALA A 56 0.97 -15.14 3.31
N GLY A 57 1.59 -14.35 2.41
CA GLY A 57 0.94 -13.94 1.15
C GLY A 57 -0.09 -12.83 1.36
N THR A 58 0.04 -12.08 2.44
CA THR A 58 -0.78 -10.90 2.73
C THR A 58 0.10 -9.68 2.99
N TRP A 59 -0.39 -8.50 2.63
CA TRP A 59 0.26 -7.25 2.98
C TRP A 59 0.23 -7.03 4.50
N SER A 60 1.30 -6.45 5.05
CA SER A 60 1.46 -6.23 6.49
C SER A 60 0.44 -5.26 7.08
N SER A 61 -0.17 -4.43 6.24
CA SER A 61 -1.25 -3.52 6.60
C SER A 61 -2.19 -3.31 5.42
N ALA A 62 -3.43 -2.90 5.72
CA ALA A 62 -4.38 -2.49 4.70
C ALA A 62 -3.92 -1.23 3.97
N ALA A 63 -4.51 -0.97 2.80
CA ALA A 63 -4.31 0.26 2.07
C ALA A 63 -4.73 1.47 2.93
N PRO A 64 -3.90 2.52 3.04
CA PRO A 64 -4.25 3.72 3.78
C PRO A 64 -5.34 4.51 3.06
N VAL A 65 -5.93 5.47 3.76
CA VAL A 65 -6.92 6.38 3.18
C VAL A 65 -6.36 7.79 3.08
N CYS A 66 -6.67 8.49 1.99
CA CYS A 66 -6.32 9.90 1.82
C CYS A 66 -7.50 10.76 2.29
N GLN A 67 -7.31 11.48 3.39
CA GLN A 67 -8.30 12.41 3.94
C GLN A 67 -7.93 13.84 3.58
N ILE A 68 -8.90 14.72 3.38
CA ILE A 68 -8.61 16.14 3.10
C ILE A 68 -7.81 16.69 4.27
N GLY A 69 -6.61 17.19 3.99
CA GLY A 69 -5.78 17.84 4.99
C GLY A 69 -6.46 19.13 5.40
N MET A 70 -6.63 19.34 6.72
CA MET A 70 -7.33 20.52 7.25
C MET A 70 -6.69 21.85 6.80
N TYR A 71 -5.44 21.83 6.32
CA TYR A 71 -4.75 22.98 5.72
C TYR A 71 -5.34 23.47 4.39
N HIS A 72 -6.20 22.68 3.73
CA HIS A 72 -6.89 23.07 2.50
C HIS A 72 -8.37 23.36 2.72
N LEU A 73 -8.83 23.47 3.97
CA LEU A 73 -10.15 24.01 4.24
C LEU A 73 -10.05 25.55 4.24
N PRO A 74 -10.55 26.26 3.21
CA PRO A 74 -10.83 27.68 3.37
C PRO A 74 -12.01 27.80 4.35
N ASP A 75 -11.74 28.40 5.50
CA ASP A 75 -12.68 28.91 6.49
C ASP A 75 -13.86 28.00 6.90
N VAL A 76 -13.73 27.38 8.07
CA VAL A 76 -14.88 27.10 8.94
C VAL A 76 -15.55 28.44 9.25
N ARG A 77 -16.70 28.69 8.63
CA ARG A 77 -17.60 29.79 8.97
C ARG A 77 -18.39 29.49 10.23
#